data_AF-A0A7W9UVK2-F1
#
_entry.id   AF-A0A7W9UVK2-F1
#
_cell.length_a   1.000
_cell.length_b   1.000
_cell.length_c   1.000
_cell.angle_alpha   90.00
_cell.angle_beta   90.00
_cell.angle_gamma   90.00
#
_symmetry.space_group_name_H-M   'P 1'
#
loop_
_entity.id
_entity.type
_entity.pdbx_description
1 polymer ?
#
loop_
_entity_poly.entity_id
_entity_poly.type
_entity_poly.pdbx_seq_one_letter_code
_entity_poly.pdbx_strand_id
1 'polypeptide(L)' 'MSYASYRLPAHQLAELLNQAGFTITAQLVQEPDEKRNWKFASFLAHKPTTEEPA' A
#
# COMPACT_ATOMS: atom_id res chain seq x y z
N MET A 1 -10.86 7.01 -23.03
CA MET A 1 -9.50 6.92 -22.45
C MET A 1 -9.41 5.62 -21.67
N SER A 2 -8.57 4.68 -22.08
CA SER A 2 -8.37 3.41 -21.38
C SER A 2 -7.32 3.61 -20.28
N TYR A 3 -7.71 3.39 -19.03
CA TYR A 3 -6.79 3.35 -17.91
C TYR A 3 -6.10 1.99 -17.92
N ALA A 4 -4.81 1.94 -18.26
CA ALA A 4 -4.06 0.69 -18.16
C ALA A 4 -3.91 0.33 -16.67
N SER A 5 -4.30 -0.88 -16.29
CA SER A 5 -4.04 -1.39 -14.94
C SER A 5 -2.55 -1.64 -14.77
N TYR A 6 -1.84 -0.66 -14.22
CA TYR A 6 -0.42 -0.80 -13.92
C TYR A 6 -0.25 -1.45 -12.54
N ARG A 7 0.57 -2.51 -12.49
CA ARG A 7 0.87 -3.24 -11.24
C ARG A 7 2.23 -2.81 -10.75
N LEU A 8 2.28 -2.20 -9.57
CA LEU A 8 3.52 -1.82 -8.91
C LEU A 8 3.93 -2.89 -7.90
N PRO A 9 5.25 -3.13 -7.72
CA PRO A 9 5.76 -3.89 -6.59
C PRO A 9 5.32 -3.28 -5.26
N ALA A 10 5.13 -4.14 -4.25
CA ALA A 10 4.70 -3.72 -2.93
C ALA A 10 5.62 -2.66 -2.28
N HIS A 11 6.93 -2.77 -2.47
CA HIS A 11 7.89 -1.80 -1.93
C HIS A 11 7.71 -0.41 -2.57
N GLN A 12 7.46 -0.33 -3.88
CA GLN A 12 7.24 0.95 -4.56
C GLN A 12 5.94 1.62 -4.09
N LEU A 13 4.88 0.84 -3.86
CA LEU A 13 3.65 1.37 -3.25
C LEU A 13 3.90 1.90 -1.83
N ALA A 14 4.73 1.21 -1.05
CA ALA A 14 5.09 1.67 0.30
C ALA A 14 5.85 3.01 0.27
N GLU A 15 6.81 3.16 -0.65
CA GLU A 15 7.53 4.42 -0.83
C GLU A 15 6.60 5.56 -1.25
N LEU A 16 5.68 5.31 -2.18
CA LEU A 16 4.71 6.31 -2.62
C LEU A 16 3.78 6.76 -1.49
N LEU A 17 3.31 5.82 -0.66
CA LEU A 17 2.49 6.13 0.52
C LEU A 17 3.27 7.00 1.51
N ASN A 18 4.52 6.66 1.80
CA ASN A 18 5.38 7.44 2.67
C ASN A 18 5.64 8.85 2.10
N GLN A 19 5.93 8.97 0.81
CA GLN A 19 6.12 10.26 0.13
C GLN A 19 4.85 11.12 0.12
N ALA A 20 3.68 10.49 0.06
CA ALA A 20 2.39 11.17 0.18
C ALA A 20 2.05 11.58 1.64
N GLY A 21 2.96 11.34 2.58
CA GLY A 21 2.79 11.69 3.99
C GLY A 21 1.93 10.71 4.77
N PHE A 22 1.74 9.49 4.29
CA PHE A 22 1.12 8.42 5.09
C PHE A 22 2.19 7.66 5.86
N THR A 23 1.86 7.23 7.06
CA THR A 23 2.66 6.27 7.83
C THR A 23 2.03 4.89 7.66
N ILE A 24 2.82 3.93 7.18
CA ILE A 24 2.40 2.53 7.05
C ILE A 24 2.57 1.86 8.41
N THR A 25 1.48 1.37 8.99
CA THR A 25 1.47 0.70 10.29
C THR A 25 1.50 -0.81 10.16
N ALA A 26 0.99 -1.35 9.04
CA ALA A 26 1.09 -2.76 8.73
C ALA A 26 1.18 -2.99 7.21
N GLN A 27 1.94 -4.00 6.83
CA GLN A 27 2.03 -4.49 5.46
C GLN A 27 1.88 -6.01 5.46
N LEU A 28 1.04 -6.53 4.58
CA LEU A 28 0.85 -7.96 4.39
C LEU A 28 1.06 -8.29 2.91
N VAL A 29 2.13 -9.02 2.62
CA VAL A 29 2.38 -9.57 1.28
C VAL A 29 1.90 -11.01 1.28
N GLN A 30 0.90 -11.30 0.45
CA GLN A 30 0.35 -12.64 0.28
C GLN A 30 0.89 -13.22 -1.02
N GLU A 31 1.45 -14.42 -0.89
CA GLU A 31 1.82 -15.25 -2.03
C GLU A 31 0.55 -15.74 -2.76
N PRO A 32 0.62 -16.00 -4.07
CA PRO A 32 -0.49 -16.57 -4.80
C PRO A 32 -0.92 -17.90 -4.18
N ASP A 33 -2.23 -18.10 -4.11
CA ASP A 33 -2.87 -19.32 -3.59
C ASP A 33 -3.65 -20.01 -4.73
N GLU A 34 -4.16 -21.22 -4.51
CA GLU A 34 -4.87 -22.02 -5.51
C GLU A 34 -6.05 -21.27 -6.16
N LYS A 35 -6.65 -20.30 -5.45
CA LYS A 35 -7.72 -19.45 -5.99
C LYS A 35 -7.26 -18.17 -6.68
N ARG A 36 -5.98 -17.79 -6.56
CA ARG A 36 -5.52 -16.45 -6.96
C ARG A 36 -4.08 -16.48 -7.48
N ASN A 37 -3.96 -16.39 -8.81
CA ASN A 37 -2.71 -16.50 -9.58
C ASN A 37 -1.70 -15.36 -9.41
N TRP A 38 -1.86 -14.42 -8.47
CA TRP A 38 -1.02 -13.22 -8.38
C TRP A 38 -0.66 -12.90 -6.93
N LYS A 39 0.55 -12.36 -6.70
CA LYS A 39 0.93 -11.80 -5.39
C LYS A 39 0.11 -10.55 -5.13
N PHE A 40 -0.49 -10.42 -3.95
CA PHE A 40 -1.21 -9.21 -3.53
C PHE A 40 -0.62 -8.67 -2.23
N ALA A 41 -0.37 -7.37 -2.21
CA ALA A 41 0.07 -6.66 -1.02
C ALA A 41 -1.08 -5.80 -0.47
N SER A 42 -1.35 -5.95 0.82
CA SER A 42 -2.29 -5.13 1.58
C SER A 42 -1.50 -4.21 2.51
N PHE A 43 -1.92 -2.96 2.59
CA PHE A 43 -1.27 -1.94 3.42
C PHE A 43 -2.32 -1.34 4.35
N LEU A 44 -1.97 -1.21 5.63
CA LEU A 44 -2.65 -0.33 6.55
C LEU A 44 -1.79 0.92 6.68
N ALA A 45 -2.33 2.06 6.26
CA ALA A 45 -1.63 3.33 6.30
C ALA A 45 -2.56 4.39 6.90
N HIS A 46 -2.03 5.20 7.81
CA HIS A 46 -2.73 6.35 8.35
C HIS A 46 -2.06 7.63 7.86
N LYS A 47 -2.84 8.68 7.63
CA LYS A 47 -2.27 10.01 7.50
C LYS A 47 -2.15 10.60 8.90
N PRO A 48 -0.95 10.94 9.40
CA PRO A 48 -0.82 11.62 10.67
C PRO A 48 -1.54 12.96 10.55
N THR A 49 -2.60 13.13 11.34
CA THR A 49 -3.20 14.45 11.56
C THR A 49 -2.25 15.19 12.50
N THR A 50 -1.84 16.41 12.17
CA THR A 50 -1.18 17.32 13.10
C THR A 50 -2.19 17.78 14.15
N GLU A 51 -2.67 16.85 14.96
CA GLU A 51 -3.41 17.13 16.19
C GLU A 51 -2.53 16.60 17.31
N GLU A 52 -1.53 17.42 17.64
CA GLU A 52 -0.82 17.36 18.90
C GLU A 52 -1.87 17.47 20.02
N PRO A 53 -2.02 16.48 20.92
CA PRO A 53 -2.85 16.68 22.09
C PRO A 53 -2.17 17.75 22.96
N ALA A 54 -2.92 18.84 23.19
CA ALA A 54 -2.56 19.99 24.02
C ALA A 54 -2.15 19.62 25.45
#